data_AF-A0A838E1B1-F1
#
_entry.id   AF-A0A838E1B1-F1
#
_cell.length_a   1.000
_cell.length_b   1.000
_cell.length_c   1.000
_cell.angle_alpha   90.00
_cell.angle_beta   90.00
_cell.angle_gamma   90.00
#
_symmetry.space_group_name_H-M   'P 1'
#
loop_
_entity.id
_entity.type
_entity.pdbx_description
1 polymer ?
#
loop_
_entity_poly.entity_id
_entity_poly.type
_entity_poly.pdbx_seq_one_letter_code
_entity_poly.pdbx_strand_id
1 'polypeptide(L)'
;MEKEPRGVYRETKRSDVLALVIGLFCVLVVVMVSRNFLTQVRYEEDHDIAVAIEKLKNVFTTISETAQIVSFKGQKAPINFLTVKSFVGSFVGPLQMGYPEEWKGPYMTESLEVQGKEYQLVSTKKGIYIVPGDGVRLANGKVIGGTLKFTEEADIDAMLTDPAQLQSNSKPLAVKLAITHKPAPVSRVVDFDEQDDLTNY
;
A
#
# COMPACT_ATOMS: atom_id res chain seq x y z
N MET A 1 -74.47 -17.88 36.21
CA MET A 1 -73.18 -18.39 36.76
C MET A 1 -72.30 -18.74 35.58
N GLU A 2 -71.40 -17.83 35.28
CA GLU A 2 -70.49 -17.81 34.13
C GLU A 2 -69.28 -18.72 34.44
N LYS A 3 -69.00 -19.69 33.58
CA LYS A 3 -67.80 -20.55 33.70
C LYS A 3 -66.72 -19.97 32.80
N GLU A 4 -65.68 -19.40 33.41
CA GLU A 4 -64.47 -18.97 32.71
C GLU A 4 -63.83 -20.13 31.91
N PRO A 5 -63.28 -19.85 30.72
CA PRO A 5 -62.48 -20.83 30.01
C PRO A 5 -61.11 -20.97 30.69
N ARG A 6 -60.80 -22.18 31.17
CA ARG A 6 -59.49 -22.55 31.70
C ARG A 6 -58.43 -22.33 30.63
N GLY A 7 -57.40 -21.55 30.98
CA GLY A 7 -56.28 -21.23 30.12
C GLY A 7 -55.60 -22.47 29.56
N VAL A 8 -55.39 -22.46 28.24
CA VAL A 8 -54.59 -23.45 27.51
C VAL A 8 -53.11 -23.17 27.85
N TYR A 9 -52.59 -23.85 28.87
CA TYR A 9 -51.16 -23.84 29.16
C TYR A 9 -50.45 -24.67 28.07
N ARG A 10 -49.80 -23.99 27.13
CA ARG A 10 -49.04 -24.61 26.04
C ARG A 10 -47.82 -25.31 26.65
N GLU A 11 -47.89 -26.63 26.84
CA GLU A 11 -46.70 -27.45 27.13
C GLU A 11 -45.78 -27.39 25.91
N THR A 12 -44.82 -26.45 25.91
CA THR A 12 -43.66 -26.54 25.02
C THR A 12 -42.94 -27.85 25.31
N LYS A 13 -42.99 -28.80 24.36
CA LYS A 13 -42.32 -30.09 24.51
C LYS A 13 -40.82 -29.87 24.69
N ARG A 14 -40.22 -30.55 25.67
CA ARG A 14 -38.78 -30.47 25.97
C ARG A 14 -37.88 -30.73 24.75
N SER A 15 -38.36 -31.50 23.77
CA SER A 15 -37.70 -31.73 22.48
C SER A 15 -37.51 -30.46 21.65
N ASP A 16 -38.50 -29.56 21.68
CA ASP A 16 -38.51 -28.35 20.86
C ASP A 16 -37.56 -27.31 21.46
N VAL A 17 -37.48 -27.27 22.79
CA VAL A 17 -36.49 -26.47 23.53
C VAL A 17 -35.06 -26.99 23.27
N LEU A 18 -34.85 -28.31 23.29
CA LEU A 18 -33.54 -28.91 23.00
C LEU A 18 -33.09 -28.62 21.55
N ALA A 19 -34.00 -28.73 20.58
CA ALA A 19 -33.73 -28.42 19.18
C ALA A 19 -33.36 -26.94 18.99
N LEU A 20 -34.04 -26.01 19.68
CA LEU A 20 -33.70 -24.59 19.67
C LEU A 20 -32.32 -24.32 20.27
N VAL A 21 -31.97 -24.97 21.38
CA VAL A 21 -30.66 -24.81 22.03
C VAL A 21 -29.54 -25.34 21.13
N ILE A 22 -29.72 -26.51 20.50
CA ILE A 22 -28.75 -27.07 19.55
C ILE A 22 -28.61 -26.16 18.33
N GLY A 23 -29.72 -25.68 17.77
CA GLY A 23 -29.72 -24.74 16.65
C GLY A 23 -28.95 -23.45 16.97
N LEU A 24 -29.21 -22.86 18.14
CA LEU A 24 -28.49 -21.66 18.60
C LEU A 24 -26.99 -21.95 18.79
N PHE A 25 -26.65 -23.10 19.37
CA PHE A 25 -25.25 -23.52 19.54
C PHE A 25 -24.55 -23.69 18.18
N CYS A 26 -25.19 -24.33 17.20
CA CYS A 26 -24.65 -24.44 15.85
C CYS A 26 -24.42 -23.07 15.20
N VAL A 27 -25.35 -22.13 15.35
CA VAL A 27 -25.18 -20.75 14.84
C VAL A 27 -23.98 -20.07 15.51
N LEU A 28 -23.82 -20.20 16.83
CA LEU A 28 -22.68 -19.62 17.54
C LEU A 28 -21.35 -20.22 17.09
N VAL A 29 -21.30 -21.55 16.90
CA VAL A 29 -20.10 -22.23 16.38
C VAL A 29 -19.77 -21.76 14.98
N VAL A 30 -20.77 -21.67 14.08
CA VAL A 30 -20.57 -21.17 12.72
C VAL A 30 -20.03 -19.74 12.75
N VAL A 31 -20.65 -18.84 13.53
CA VAL A 31 -20.16 -17.46 13.68
C VAL A 31 -18.73 -17.42 14.22
N MET A 32 -18.41 -18.23 15.23
CA MET A 32 -17.06 -18.29 15.82
C MET A 32 -16.03 -18.77 14.81
N VAL A 33 -16.31 -19.86 14.09
CA VAL A 33 -15.42 -20.42 13.06
C VAL A 33 -15.24 -19.44 11.91
N SER A 34 -16.32 -18.85 11.40
CA SER A 34 -16.25 -17.83 10.35
C SER A 34 -15.41 -16.63 10.78
N ARG A 35 -15.57 -16.14 12.01
CA ARG A 35 -14.74 -15.03 12.52
C ARG A 35 -13.28 -15.41 12.61
N ASN A 36 -12.96 -16.59 13.15
CA ASN A 36 -11.58 -17.05 13.29
C ASN A 36 -10.90 -17.27 11.92
N PHE A 37 -11.63 -17.86 10.97
CA PHE A 37 -11.13 -18.06 9.60
C PHE A 37 -10.89 -16.73 8.88
N LEU A 38 -11.85 -15.78 8.98
CA LEU A 38 -11.70 -14.44 8.41
C LEU A 38 -10.51 -13.68 9.01
N THR A 39 -10.20 -13.88 10.29
CA THR A 39 -9.02 -13.25 10.89
C THR A 39 -7.72 -13.85 10.35
N GLN A 40 -7.64 -15.17 10.17
CA GLN A 40 -6.43 -15.82 9.66
C GLN A 40 -6.09 -15.40 8.23
N VAL A 41 -7.07 -15.42 7.32
CA VAL A 41 -6.89 -14.99 5.92
C VAL A 41 -6.33 -13.58 5.83
N ARG A 42 -6.79 -12.67 6.71
CA ARG A 42 -6.31 -11.28 6.71
C ARG A 42 -4.86 -11.13 7.17
N TYR A 43 -4.40 -11.96 8.11
CA TYR A 43 -3.01 -11.93 8.54
C TYR A 43 -2.07 -12.50 7.47
N GLU A 44 -2.55 -13.46 6.65
CA GLU A 44 -1.82 -13.93 5.48
C GLU A 44 -1.71 -12.82 4.42
N GLU A 45 -2.80 -12.09 4.14
CA GLU A 45 -2.75 -10.94 3.22
C GLU A 45 -1.77 -9.85 3.70
N ASP A 46 -1.74 -9.52 5.00
CA ASP A 46 -0.77 -8.58 5.56
C ASP A 46 0.68 -9.09 5.41
N HIS A 47 0.90 -10.40 5.50
CA HIS A 47 2.21 -11.00 5.24
C HIS A 47 2.64 -10.79 3.79
N ASP A 48 1.74 -11.06 2.84
CA ASP A 48 1.99 -10.84 1.41
C ASP A 48 2.24 -9.36 1.11
N ILE A 49 1.51 -8.46 1.78
CA ILE A 49 1.76 -7.02 1.72
C ILE A 49 3.20 -6.70 2.15
N ALA A 50 3.64 -7.21 3.30
CA ALA A 50 4.99 -6.94 3.79
C ALA A 50 6.08 -7.44 2.81
N VAL A 51 5.89 -8.63 2.23
CA VAL A 51 6.80 -9.19 1.23
C VAL A 51 6.83 -8.34 -0.04
N ALA A 52 5.68 -7.90 -0.54
CA ALA A 52 5.58 -7.02 -1.70
C ALA A 52 6.24 -5.65 -1.45
N ILE A 53 6.04 -5.08 -0.27
CA ILE A 53 6.67 -3.81 0.14
C ILE A 53 8.20 -3.95 0.16
N GLU A 54 8.74 -5.05 0.67
CA GLU A 54 10.17 -5.31 0.66
C GLU A 54 10.73 -5.47 -0.76
N LYS A 55 10.00 -6.17 -1.63
CA LYS A 55 10.34 -6.29 -3.06
C LYS A 55 10.38 -4.93 -3.75
N LEU A 56 9.35 -4.10 -3.55
CA LEU A 56 9.28 -2.76 -4.12
C LEU A 56 10.40 -1.87 -3.57
N LYS A 57 10.68 -1.93 -2.26
CA LYS A 57 11.82 -1.22 -1.66
C LYS A 57 13.11 -1.50 -2.42
N ASN A 58 13.41 -2.77 -2.64
CA ASN A 58 14.64 -3.17 -3.31
C ASN A 58 14.70 -2.66 -4.76
N VAL A 59 13.58 -2.75 -5.50
CA VAL A 59 13.47 -2.19 -6.85
C VAL A 59 13.72 -0.68 -6.85
N PHE A 60 13.06 0.07 -5.97
CA PHE A 60 13.25 1.52 -5.88
C PHE A 60 14.66 1.91 -5.43
N THR A 61 15.30 1.13 -4.56
CA THR A 61 16.72 1.32 -4.22
C THR A 61 17.60 1.16 -5.46
N THR A 62 17.41 0.10 -6.26
CA THR A 62 18.17 -0.09 -7.50
C THR A 62 17.95 1.05 -8.49
N ILE A 63 16.70 1.53 -8.66
CA ILE A 63 16.40 2.69 -9.51
C ILE A 63 17.09 3.95 -8.99
N SER A 64 17.01 4.19 -7.67
CA SER A 64 17.63 5.33 -6.98
C SER A 64 19.16 5.34 -7.17
N GLU A 65 19.81 4.18 -7.13
CA GLU A 65 21.26 4.02 -7.32
C GLU A 65 21.71 4.18 -8.77
N THR A 66 20.88 3.76 -9.74
CA THR A 66 21.25 3.72 -11.16
C THR A 66 20.80 4.95 -11.92
N ALA A 67 19.49 5.21 -11.95
CA ALA A 67 18.85 6.26 -12.74
C ALA A 67 18.59 7.56 -11.95
N GLN A 68 18.84 7.55 -10.64
CA GLN A 68 18.53 8.63 -9.69
C GLN A 68 17.05 9.06 -9.70
N ILE A 69 16.37 8.82 -8.59
CA ILE A 69 15.02 9.33 -8.38
C ILE A 69 15.11 10.80 -7.96
N VAL A 70 14.52 11.69 -8.76
CA VAL A 70 14.52 13.14 -8.50
C VAL A 70 13.27 13.53 -7.73
N SER A 71 12.11 13.13 -8.24
CA SER A 71 10.83 13.48 -7.65
C SER A 71 9.71 12.54 -8.11
N PHE A 72 8.54 12.69 -7.51
CA PHE A 72 7.31 12.04 -7.97
C PHE A 72 6.24 13.09 -8.24
N LYS A 73 5.46 12.87 -9.30
CA LYS A 73 4.34 13.73 -9.66
C LYS A 73 3.16 13.50 -8.71
N GLY A 74 2.81 14.55 -7.97
CA GLY A 74 1.64 14.55 -7.08
C GLY A 74 1.93 13.99 -5.68
N GLN A 75 0.95 14.13 -4.80
CA GLN A 75 1.05 13.63 -3.43
C GLN A 75 0.93 12.10 -3.37
N LYS A 76 0.08 11.51 -4.21
CA LYS A 76 -0.13 10.07 -4.34
C LYS A 76 0.04 9.65 -5.78
N ALA A 77 0.71 8.52 -6.01
CA ALA A 77 0.88 8.00 -7.36
C ALA A 77 0.92 6.47 -7.39
N PRO A 78 0.14 5.80 -8.25
CA PRO A 78 0.17 4.34 -8.37
C PRO A 78 1.50 3.86 -8.97
N ILE A 79 1.92 2.65 -8.58
CA ILE A 79 3.14 2.00 -9.04
C ILE A 79 2.76 0.99 -10.14
N ASN A 80 2.55 1.52 -11.35
CA ASN A 80 2.11 0.74 -12.52
C ASN A 80 3.04 0.87 -13.74
N PHE A 81 4.26 1.33 -13.49
CA PHE A 81 5.23 1.70 -14.51
C PHE A 81 6.53 0.88 -14.43
N LEU A 82 6.65 -0.04 -13.47
CA LEU A 82 7.85 -0.89 -13.31
C LEU A 82 8.00 -1.96 -14.40
N THR A 83 6.96 -2.16 -15.22
CA THR A 83 6.95 -3.05 -16.39
C THR A 83 7.46 -2.37 -17.67
N VAL A 84 7.76 -1.07 -17.62
CA VAL A 84 8.26 -0.30 -18.77
C VAL A 84 9.70 -0.71 -19.10
N LYS A 85 9.93 -1.12 -20.34
CA LYS A 85 11.26 -1.49 -20.84
C LYS A 85 12.12 -0.27 -21.18
N SER A 86 11.51 0.71 -21.85
CA SER A 86 12.18 1.93 -22.30
C SER A 86 11.15 3.05 -22.44
N PHE A 87 11.60 4.30 -22.31
CA PHE A 87 10.80 5.50 -22.49
C PHE A 87 11.72 6.64 -22.98
N VAL A 88 11.12 7.74 -23.42
CA VAL A 88 11.85 8.94 -23.85
C VAL A 88 11.48 10.09 -22.93
N GLY A 89 12.47 10.90 -22.55
CA GLY A 89 12.34 12.01 -21.60
C GLY A 89 12.78 11.63 -20.19
N SER A 90 12.47 12.47 -19.20
CA SER A 90 12.91 12.29 -17.81
C SER A 90 11.86 11.64 -16.91
N PHE A 91 10.74 11.17 -17.46
CA PHE A 91 9.62 10.64 -16.69
C PHE A 91 9.22 9.24 -17.13
N VAL A 92 9.04 8.35 -16.16
CA VAL A 92 8.41 7.04 -16.33
C VAL A 92 7.18 6.97 -15.42
N GLY A 93 5.99 7.12 -16.01
CA GLY A 93 4.75 7.34 -15.25
C GLY A 93 4.85 8.60 -14.35
N PRO A 94 4.66 8.50 -13.03
CA PRO A 94 4.80 9.61 -12.09
C PRO A 94 6.24 9.85 -11.64
N LEU A 95 7.20 8.97 -11.95
CA LEU A 95 8.58 9.04 -11.45
C LEU A 95 9.42 9.94 -12.36
N GLN A 96 10.03 10.98 -11.78
CA GLN A 96 11.04 11.80 -12.43
C GLN A 96 12.44 11.26 -12.13
N MET A 97 13.26 11.11 -13.16
CA MET A 97 14.63 10.59 -13.06
C MET A 97 15.68 11.61 -13.50
N GLY A 98 16.85 11.52 -12.88
CA GLY A 98 18.01 12.36 -13.18
C GLY A 98 18.81 11.82 -14.38
N TYR A 99 18.89 10.50 -14.51
CA TYR A 99 19.61 9.78 -15.56
C TYR A 99 18.67 8.76 -16.22
N PRO A 100 17.65 9.20 -16.99
CA PRO A 100 16.68 8.29 -17.61
C PRO A 100 17.31 7.25 -18.55
N GLU A 101 18.46 7.56 -19.14
CA GLU A 101 19.26 6.66 -19.98
C GLU A 101 19.83 5.45 -19.23
N GLU A 102 19.97 5.55 -17.90
CA GLU A 102 20.43 4.47 -17.02
C GLU A 102 19.27 3.57 -16.54
N TRP A 103 18.07 3.74 -17.09
CA TRP A 103 16.94 2.87 -16.80
C TRP A 103 17.20 1.43 -17.27
N LYS A 104 17.21 0.49 -16.32
CA LYS A 104 17.47 -0.94 -16.56
C LYS A 104 16.20 -1.79 -16.63
N GLY A 105 15.03 -1.14 -16.69
CA GLY A 105 13.76 -1.85 -16.69
C GLY A 105 13.59 -2.81 -17.87
N PRO A 106 12.57 -3.67 -17.83
CA PRO A 106 11.52 -3.71 -16.83
C PRO A 106 12.03 -4.31 -15.52
N TYR A 107 11.68 -3.71 -14.39
CA TYR A 107 12.06 -4.22 -13.07
C TYR A 107 11.07 -5.29 -12.58
N MET A 108 9.88 -5.35 -13.18
CA MET A 108 8.82 -6.30 -12.87
C MET A 108 8.15 -6.80 -14.15
N THR A 109 7.64 -8.02 -14.12
CA THR A 109 6.86 -8.62 -15.22
C THR A 109 5.42 -8.11 -15.26
N GLU A 110 4.87 -7.77 -14.10
CA GLU A 110 3.52 -7.26 -13.89
C GLU A 110 3.50 -6.25 -12.73
N SER A 111 2.47 -5.41 -12.67
CA SER A 111 2.22 -4.53 -11.53
C SER A 111 1.87 -5.35 -10.29
N LEU A 112 2.42 -4.98 -9.13
CA LEU A 112 1.98 -5.59 -7.88
C LEU A 112 0.66 -4.99 -7.45
N GLU A 113 -0.23 -5.86 -7.00
CA GLU A 113 -1.53 -5.49 -6.46
C GLU A 113 -1.84 -6.29 -5.20
N VAL A 114 -2.65 -5.70 -4.33
CA VAL A 114 -3.29 -6.40 -3.21
C VAL A 114 -4.76 -6.02 -3.19
N GLN A 115 -5.65 -7.01 -3.04
CA GLN A 115 -7.11 -6.81 -3.11
C GLN A 115 -7.55 -6.07 -4.40
N GLY A 116 -6.86 -6.30 -5.52
CA GLY A 116 -7.12 -5.66 -6.82
C GLY A 116 -6.77 -4.16 -6.85
N LYS A 117 -5.87 -3.72 -5.97
CA LYS A 117 -5.38 -2.34 -5.89
C LYS A 117 -3.86 -2.32 -6.03
N GLU A 118 -3.37 -1.52 -6.97
CA GLU A 118 -1.94 -1.27 -7.14
C GLU A 118 -1.34 -0.61 -5.88
N TYR A 119 -0.10 -0.97 -5.56
CA TYR A 119 0.67 -0.20 -4.57
C TYR A 119 0.87 1.22 -5.05
N GLN A 120 1.08 2.14 -4.12
CA GLN A 120 1.23 3.56 -4.44
C GLN A 120 2.39 4.18 -3.66
N LEU A 121 2.92 5.25 -4.23
CA LEU A 121 3.82 6.16 -3.58
C LEU A 121 3.03 7.28 -2.93
N VAL A 122 3.45 7.68 -1.74
CA VAL A 122 2.88 8.78 -0.97
C VAL A 122 3.98 9.72 -0.55
N SER A 123 3.88 10.98 -0.98
CA SER A 123 4.75 12.08 -0.56
C SER A 123 4.16 12.78 0.66
N THR A 124 4.96 12.90 1.72
CA THR A 124 4.68 13.73 2.90
C THR A 124 5.85 14.67 3.16
N LYS A 125 5.68 15.60 4.09
CA LYS A 125 6.78 16.48 4.55
C LYS A 125 7.95 15.69 5.18
N LYS A 126 7.72 14.45 5.61
CA LYS A 126 8.75 13.59 6.22
C LYS A 126 9.48 12.71 5.21
N GLY A 127 9.00 12.62 3.98
CA GLY A 127 9.63 11.82 2.92
C GLY A 127 8.60 11.14 2.02
N ILE A 128 9.07 10.16 1.26
CA ILE A 128 8.25 9.41 0.31
C ILE A 128 8.16 7.96 0.77
N TYR A 129 6.96 7.41 0.70
CA TYR A 129 6.63 6.09 1.22
C TYR A 129 5.98 5.23 0.15
N ILE A 130 6.32 3.95 0.12
CA ILE A 130 5.51 2.94 -0.58
C ILE A 130 4.48 2.42 0.42
N VAL A 131 3.21 2.44 0.01
CA VAL A 131 2.07 1.94 0.79
C VAL A 131 1.14 1.12 -0.11
N PRO A 132 0.26 0.27 0.44
CA PRO A 132 -0.81 -0.34 -0.34
C PRO A 132 -1.75 0.70 -0.95
N GLY A 133 -2.47 0.35 -2.02
CA GLY A 133 -3.40 1.25 -2.67
C GLY A 133 -4.57 1.70 -1.78
N ASP A 134 -5.15 2.85 -2.08
CA ASP A 134 -6.36 3.32 -1.39
C ASP A 134 -7.50 2.30 -1.52
N GLY A 135 -8.18 2.03 -0.41
CA GLY A 135 -9.26 1.03 -0.31
C GLY A 135 -8.82 -0.34 0.19
N VAL A 136 -7.51 -0.64 0.25
CA VAL A 136 -6.99 -1.88 0.83
C VAL A 136 -7.32 -1.93 2.32
N ARG A 137 -7.88 -3.06 2.77
CA ARG A 137 -8.22 -3.31 4.17
C ARG A 137 -7.18 -4.22 4.83
N LEU A 138 -6.57 -3.74 5.91
CA LEU A 138 -5.55 -4.46 6.68
C LEU A 138 -6.19 -5.42 7.71
N ALA A 139 -5.40 -6.33 8.29
CA ALA A 139 -5.90 -7.28 9.29
C ALA A 139 -6.47 -6.61 10.54
N ASN A 140 -5.92 -5.47 10.95
CA ASN A 140 -6.44 -4.65 12.04
C ASN A 140 -7.77 -3.92 11.71
N GLY A 141 -8.32 -4.16 10.52
CA GLY A 141 -9.61 -3.63 10.05
C GLY A 141 -9.54 -2.23 9.47
N LYS A 142 -8.40 -1.55 9.55
CA LYS A 142 -8.18 -0.23 8.97
C LYS A 142 -8.14 -0.30 7.45
N VAL A 143 -8.53 0.78 6.80
CA VAL A 143 -8.57 0.93 5.35
C VAL A 143 -7.63 2.05 4.93
N ILE A 144 -6.73 1.76 3.99
CA ILE A 144 -5.82 2.73 3.39
C ILE A 144 -6.60 3.81 2.63
N GLY A 145 -6.24 5.07 2.83
CA GLY A 145 -6.96 6.23 2.27
C GLY A 145 -8.31 6.51 2.93
N GLY A 146 -8.86 5.57 3.71
CA GLY A 146 -10.09 5.71 4.48
C GLY A 146 -9.83 6.05 5.94
N THR A 147 -9.73 5.02 6.79
CA THR A 147 -9.44 5.21 8.22
C THR A 147 -7.97 5.54 8.48
N LEU A 148 -7.06 5.10 7.60
CA LEU A 148 -5.65 5.51 7.58
C LEU A 148 -5.49 6.57 6.48
N LYS A 149 -5.37 7.83 6.89
CA LYS A 149 -5.26 8.95 5.95
C LYS A 149 -3.81 9.34 5.78
N PHE A 150 -3.41 9.50 4.52
CA PHE A 150 -2.10 9.97 4.14
C PHE A 150 -2.20 11.37 3.55
N THR A 151 -2.16 12.37 4.43
CA THR A 151 -2.03 13.79 4.07
C THR A 151 -0.56 14.19 4.00
N GLU A 152 -0.25 15.40 3.52
CA GLU A 152 1.14 15.88 3.47
C GLU A 152 1.79 15.96 4.86
N GLU A 153 0.99 16.16 5.90
CA GLU A 153 1.40 16.21 7.30
C GLU A 153 1.40 14.85 8.01
N ALA A 154 0.96 13.77 7.35
CA ALA A 154 0.82 12.47 7.99
C ALA A 154 2.17 11.94 8.49
N ASP A 155 2.18 11.50 9.74
CA ASP A 155 3.36 10.91 10.38
C ASP A 155 3.45 9.42 10.10
N ILE A 156 3.73 9.06 8.84
CA ILE A 156 3.78 7.65 8.42
C ILE A 156 4.86 6.89 9.19
N ASP A 157 6.00 7.51 9.52
CA ASP A 157 7.06 6.88 10.32
C ASP A 157 6.53 6.33 11.65
N ALA A 158 5.69 7.08 12.36
CA ALA A 158 5.05 6.61 13.60
C ALA A 158 4.07 5.45 13.35
N MET A 159 3.35 5.49 12.22
CA MET A 159 2.38 4.43 11.85
C MET A 159 3.07 3.09 11.57
N LEU A 160 4.30 3.08 11.06
CA LEU A 160 5.07 1.86 10.75
C LEU A 160 5.41 1.03 11.98
N THR A 161 5.40 1.65 13.16
CA THR A 161 5.71 1.00 14.44
C THR A 161 4.49 0.71 15.30
N ASP A 162 3.29 1.05 14.82
CA ASP A 162 2.04 0.91 15.57
C ASP A 162 1.19 -0.26 15.01
N PRO A 163 0.98 -1.35 15.78
CA PRO A 163 0.12 -2.47 15.40
C PRO A 163 -1.34 -2.08 15.07
N ALA A 164 -1.82 -0.97 15.63
CA ALA A 164 -3.15 -0.45 15.34
C ALA A 164 -3.22 0.31 13.98
N GLN A 165 -2.08 0.46 13.29
CA GLN A 165 -1.94 1.22 12.04
C GLN A 165 -1.23 0.42 10.94
N LEU A 166 0.04 0.72 10.63
CA LEU A 166 0.79 0.15 9.50
C LEU A 166 1.82 -0.90 9.94
N GLN A 167 1.50 -1.66 10.99
CA GLN A 167 2.31 -2.79 11.43
C GLN A 167 1.42 -4.02 11.65
N SER A 168 1.90 -5.18 11.19
CA SER A 168 1.24 -6.47 11.41
C SER A 168 2.30 -7.52 11.73
N ASN A 169 2.12 -8.27 12.82
CA ASN A 169 3.09 -9.26 13.32
C ASN A 169 4.55 -8.71 13.36
N SER A 170 4.71 -7.49 13.87
CA SER A 170 5.99 -6.76 13.94
C SER A 170 6.65 -6.44 12.59
N LYS A 171 5.96 -6.68 11.47
CA LYS A 171 6.39 -6.26 10.13
C LYS A 171 5.66 -4.97 9.73
N PRO A 172 6.38 -3.96 9.22
CA PRO A 172 5.73 -2.77 8.68
C PRO A 172 5.06 -3.11 7.34
N LEU A 173 3.86 -2.56 7.12
CA LEU A 173 3.06 -2.73 5.90
C LEU A 173 3.25 -1.60 4.89
N ALA A 174 4.30 -0.82 5.10
CA ALA A 174 4.73 0.29 4.26
C ALA A 174 6.22 0.52 4.51
N VAL A 175 6.88 1.29 3.63
CA VAL A 175 8.30 1.57 3.79
C VAL A 175 8.65 2.95 3.28
N LYS A 176 9.56 3.61 3.99
CA LYS A 176 10.16 4.88 3.56
C LYS A 176 11.21 4.61 2.49
N LEU A 177 11.17 5.36 1.39
CA LEU A 177 12.18 5.29 0.35
C LEU A 177 13.43 6.07 0.75
N ALA A 178 14.58 5.43 0.55
CA ALA A 178 15.88 6.09 0.62
C ALA A 178 16.22 6.64 -0.77
N ILE A 179 16.03 7.95 -0.95
CA ILE A 179 16.37 8.62 -2.20
C ILE A 179 17.83 9.05 -2.11
N THR A 180 18.66 8.48 -2.98
CA THR A 180 20.08 8.80 -3.07
C THR A 180 20.23 10.02 -3.97
N HIS A 181 20.86 11.07 -3.47
CA HIS A 181 21.18 12.23 -4.28
C HIS A 181 22.57 12.04 -4.89
N LYS A 182 22.63 11.60 -6.15
CA LYS A 182 23.86 11.68 -6.94
C LYS A 182 24.02 13.14 -7.39
N PRO A 183 25.21 13.76 -7.25
CA PRO A 183 25.42 15.08 -7.81
C PRO A 183 25.17 15.02 -9.31
N ALA A 184 24.34 15.92 -9.82
CA ALA A 184 24.05 16.03 -11.24
C ALA A 184 25.37 16.05 -12.03
N PRO A 185 25.44 15.42 -13.21
CA PRO A 185 26.61 15.60 -14.04
C PRO A 185 26.67 17.10 -14.32
N VAL A 186 27.81 17.73 -14.05
CA VAL A 186 28.03 19.13 -14.41
C VAL A 186 27.82 19.19 -15.92
N SER A 187 26.65 19.65 -16.33
CA SER A 187 26.39 20.01 -17.72
C SER A 187 27.50 20.99 -18.05
N ARG A 188 28.43 20.57 -18.92
CA ARG A 188 29.52 21.42 -19.42
C ARG A 188 28.89 22.75 -19.73
N VAL A 189 29.21 23.76 -18.92
CA VAL A 189 29.09 25.14 -19.35
C VAL A 189 29.97 25.16 -20.59
N VAL A 190 29.34 25.28 -21.75
CA VAL A 190 30.08 25.63 -22.95
C VAL A 190 30.52 27.06 -22.66
N ASP A 191 31.75 27.20 -22.18
CA ASP A 191 32.40 28.50 -22.09
C ASP A 191 32.45 29.05 -23.51
N PHE A 192 31.51 29.96 -23.80
CA PHE A 192 31.52 30.78 -25.00
C PHE A 192 32.51 31.94 -24.75
N ASP A 193 33.79 31.62 -24.60
CA ASP A 193 34.86 32.62 -24.55
C ASP A 193 35.96 32.19 -25.53
N GLU A 194 35.71 32.43 -26.83
CA GLU A 194 36.73 32.83 -27.81
C GLU A 194 36.02 33.24 -29.11
N GLN A 195 35.59 34.50 -29.14
CA GLN A 195 35.25 35.16 -30.41
C GLN A 195 36.52 35.85 -30.89
N ASP A 196 37.33 35.08 -31.64
CA ASP A 196 38.50 35.58 -32.35
C ASP A 196 38.10 36.70 -33.33
N ASP A 197 38.53 37.91 -32.98
CA ASP A 197 39.25 38.87 -33.83
C ASP A 197 39.00 38.80 -35.34
N LEU A 198 38.01 39.53 -35.85
CA LEU A 198 37.94 39.91 -37.27
C LEU A 198 37.31 41.30 -37.45
N THR A 199 38.07 42.36 -37.17
CA THR A 199 37.95 43.63 -37.93
C THR A 199 39.30 44.32 -38.06
N ASN A 200 40.06 43.89 -39.06
CA ASN A 200 40.98 44.74 -39.80
C ASN A 200 41.02 44.19 -41.22
N TYR A 201 40.25 44.79 -42.12
CA TYR A 201 40.52 45.08 -43.55
C TYR A 201 39.30 45.76 -44.17
#